data_AF-A0A133Y634-F1
#
_entry.id   AF-A0A133Y634-F1
#
_cell.length_a   1.000
_cell.length_b   1.000
_cell.length_c   1.000
_cell.angle_alpha   90.00
_cell.angle_beta   90.00
_cell.angle_gamma   90.00
#
_symmetry.space_group_name_H-M   'P 1'
#
loop_
_entity.id
_entity.type
_entity.pdbx_description
1 polymer ?
#
loop_
_entity_poly.entity_id
_entity_poly.type
_entity_poly.pdbx_seq_one_letter_code
_entity_poly.pdbx_strand_id
1 'polypeptide(L)'
;NKVLPDSNNSDPTGMEIRGVTKSDAEEFKSDVHLILGDSKFDNLRSLISLKGKKFQQIPDAALADALDGVTCSEDEMAYISLLVNTINSKEVHSIEYLKDGEEVSSSGYSDINKYLNSIDPDSKIGDAYRKREERSDGSTRYYYDDATIQTLGGEGFNVPTSKGSHSFIRGVQDKLKAVTSAHELLGHGLPSARKESPVHNNTNAIRTDNLVRRLLRLPQRDGSDHAGGKDIVSPYSLPYTK
;
A
#
# COMPACT_ATOMS: atom_id res chain seq x y z
N ASN A 1 -15.97 43.07 11.35
CA ASN A 1 -14.68 42.74 10.72
C ASN A 1 -13.81 41.93 11.68
N LYS A 2 -14.00 40.61 11.74
CA LYS A 2 -13.02 39.69 12.31
C LYS A 2 -12.40 38.96 11.14
N VAL A 3 -11.12 39.23 10.93
CA VAL A 3 -10.27 38.65 9.89
C VAL A 3 -10.14 37.15 10.18
N LEU A 4 -10.58 36.33 9.24
CA LEU A 4 -10.30 34.89 9.21
C LEU A 4 -8.82 34.70 8.86
N PRO A 5 -8.08 33.80 9.52
CA PRO A 5 -6.73 33.49 9.10
C PRO A 5 -6.75 32.72 7.78
N ASP A 6 -5.94 33.19 6.84
CA ASP A 6 -5.65 32.59 5.54
C ASP A 6 -5.35 31.09 5.66
N SER A 7 -6.21 30.25 5.10
CA SER A 7 -5.88 28.86 4.74
C SER A 7 -5.45 28.82 3.27
N ASN A 8 -4.40 29.57 2.94
CA ASN A 8 -3.65 29.39 1.70
C ASN A 8 -2.21 29.07 2.07
N ASN A 9 -2.00 27.83 2.53
CA ASN A 9 -0.71 27.19 2.44
C ASN A 9 -0.92 25.86 1.71
N SER A 10 -1.00 25.96 0.39
CA SER A 10 -0.86 24.82 -0.50
C SER A 10 0.51 24.19 -0.24
N ASP A 11 0.55 23.08 0.48
CA ASP A 11 1.69 22.17 0.41
C ASP A 11 1.58 21.39 -0.92
N PRO A 12 2.42 21.65 -1.94
CA PRO A 12 2.19 21.12 -3.27
C PRO A 12 2.74 19.70 -3.48
N THR A 13 3.32 19.02 -2.46
CA THR A 13 4.14 17.81 -2.72
C THR A 13 4.07 16.64 -1.73
N GLY A 14 3.18 16.64 -0.74
CA GLY A 14 2.90 15.48 0.11
C GLY A 14 1.42 15.10 0.09
N MET A 15 1.06 13.95 0.69
CA MET A 15 -0.32 13.56 1.06
C MET A 15 -1.12 12.82 -0.04
N GLU A 16 -0.88 11.51 -0.27
CA GLU A 16 -1.69 10.69 -1.21
C GLU A 16 -1.28 9.20 -1.27
N ILE A 17 -2.20 8.35 -1.76
CA ILE A 17 -1.83 7.14 -2.50
C ILE A 17 -1.39 7.52 -3.91
N ARG A 18 -0.30 6.94 -4.39
CA ARG A 18 0.16 7.10 -5.78
C ARG A 18 0.76 5.82 -6.35
N GLY A 19 0.53 5.60 -7.63
CA GLY A 19 1.33 4.65 -8.41
C GLY A 19 2.74 5.20 -8.66
N VAL A 20 3.72 4.31 -8.78
CA VAL A 20 5.03 4.66 -9.36
C VAL A 20 4.84 5.17 -10.79
N THR A 21 4.02 4.46 -11.56
CA THR A 21 3.48 4.84 -12.88
C THR A 21 1.97 5.13 -12.81
N LYS A 22 1.39 5.62 -13.92
CA LYS A 22 -0.07 5.74 -14.06
C LYS A 22 -0.76 4.38 -14.05
N SER A 23 -0.14 3.37 -14.67
CA SER A 23 -0.67 2.01 -14.73
C SER A 23 -0.80 1.42 -13.33
N ASP A 24 0.20 1.60 -12.46
CA ASP A 24 0.14 1.11 -11.07
C ASP A 24 -1.04 1.72 -10.30
N ALA A 25 -1.31 3.01 -10.51
CA ALA A 25 -2.43 3.70 -9.88
C ALA A 25 -3.77 3.20 -10.41
N GLU A 26 -3.88 2.97 -11.72
CA GLU A 26 -5.07 2.40 -12.37
C GLU A 26 -5.31 0.96 -11.91
N GLU A 27 -4.22 0.20 -11.71
CA GLU A 27 -4.28 -1.18 -11.25
C GLU A 27 -4.75 -1.28 -9.80
N PHE A 28 -4.19 -0.45 -8.90
CA PHE A 28 -4.71 -0.37 -7.53
C PHE A 28 -6.16 0.13 -7.47
N LYS A 29 -6.54 1.08 -8.33
CA LYS A 29 -7.94 1.52 -8.44
C LYS A 29 -8.85 0.34 -8.86
N SER A 30 -8.41 -0.49 -9.80
CA SER A 30 -9.15 -1.69 -10.20
C SER A 30 -9.32 -2.67 -9.05
N ASP A 31 -8.28 -2.88 -8.24
CA ASP A 31 -8.34 -3.74 -7.06
C ASP A 31 -9.34 -3.21 -6.02
N VAL A 32 -9.35 -1.91 -5.78
CA VAL A 32 -10.34 -1.25 -4.91
C VAL A 32 -11.76 -1.43 -5.46
N HIS A 33 -11.95 -1.27 -6.78
CA HIS A 33 -13.26 -1.45 -7.43
C HIS A 33 -13.76 -2.90 -7.37
N LEU A 34 -12.85 -3.88 -7.37
CA LEU A 34 -13.15 -5.29 -7.19
C LEU A 34 -13.60 -5.57 -5.74
N ILE A 35 -12.90 -5.00 -4.75
CA ILE A 35 -13.24 -5.15 -3.32
C ILE A 35 -14.59 -4.50 -3.02
N LEU A 36 -14.85 -3.31 -3.56
CA LEU A 36 -16.13 -2.60 -3.49
C LEU A 36 -17.04 -2.96 -4.68
N GLY A 37 -17.06 -4.23 -5.07
CA GLY A 37 -17.72 -4.70 -6.30
C GLY A 37 -19.24 -4.64 -6.29
N ASP A 38 -19.86 -4.60 -5.11
CA ASP A 38 -21.32 -4.52 -4.94
C ASP A 38 -21.86 -3.20 -5.51
N SER A 39 -22.98 -3.27 -6.25
CA SER A 39 -23.63 -2.10 -6.86
C SER A 39 -24.02 -1.03 -5.86
N LYS A 40 -24.23 -1.37 -4.58
CA LYS A 40 -24.52 -0.37 -3.54
C LYS A 40 -23.38 0.63 -3.33
N PHE A 41 -22.17 0.33 -3.84
CA PHE A 41 -20.98 1.19 -3.76
C PHE A 41 -20.68 1.96 -5.04
N ASP A 42 -21.59 2.01 -6.03
CA ASP A 42 -21.35 2.70 -7.31
C ASP A 42 -21.01 4.19 -7.14
N ASN A 43 -21.71 4.89 -6.24
CA ASN A 43 -21.44 6.29 -5.93
C ASN A 43 -20.07 6.47 -5.26
N LEU A 44 -19.73 5.60 -4.30
CA LEU A 44 -18.42 5.62 -3.64
C LEU A 44 -17.29 5.37 -4.64
N ARG A 45 -17.42 4.36 -5.50
CA ARG A 45 -16.43 4.05 -6.55
C ARG A 45 -16.24 5.21 -7.53
N SER A 46 -17.29 6.00 -7.77
CA SER A 46 -17.20 7.19 -8.63
C SER A 46 -16.34 8.30 -8.03
N LEU A 47 -16.19 8.36 -6.70
CA LEU A 47 -15.28 9.31 -6.03
C LEU A 47 -13.81 8.92 -6.15
N ILE A 48 -13.52 7.63 -6.38
CA ILE A 48 -12.16 7.08 -6.46
C ILE A 48 -11.56 7.46 -7.82
N SER A 49 -10.92 8.63 -7.87
CA SER A 49 -10.44 9.24 -9.11
C SER A 49 -8.92 9.47 -9.08
N LEU A 50 -8.34 9.51 -10.28
CA LEU A 50 -6.90 9.69 -10.47
C LEU A 50 -6.62 11.00 -11.20
N LYS A 51 -5.55 11.70 -10.78
CA LYS A 51 -4.91 12.78 -11.54
C LYS A 51 -3.50 12.34 -11.90
N GLY A 52 -3.32 11.85 -13.13
CA GLY A 52 -2.09 11.16 -13.52
C GLY A 52 -1.93 9.88 -12.72
N LYS A 53 -0.86 9.78 -11.92
CA LYS A 53 -0.55 8.61 -11.08
C LYS A 53 -1.03 8.72 -9.63
N LYS A 54 -1.82 9.74 -9.31
CA LYS A 54 -2.17 10.12 -7.92
C LYS A 54 -3.66 9.92 -7.68
N PHE A 55 -4.03 9.31 -6.55
CA PHE A 55 -5.41 9.32 -6.09
C PHE A 55 -5.80 10.74 -5.65
N GLN A 56 -7.00 11.17 -6.00
CA GLN A 56 -7.54 12.43 -5.51
C GLN A 56 -8.16 12.22 -4.13
N GLN A 57 -8.02 13.23 -3.28
CA GLN A 57 -8.67 13.25 -1.97
C GLN A 57 -10.18 13.10 -2.12
N ILE A 58 -10.78 12.41 -1.15
CA ILE A 58 -12.23 12.23 -1.07
C ILE A 58 -12.73 13.17 0.04
N PRO A 59 -13.43 14.27 -0.29
CA PRO A 59 -13.99 15.16 0.72
C PRO A 59 -15.02 14.46 1.60
N ASP A 60 -15.03 14.76 2.90
CA ASP A 60 -15.95 14.15 3.87
C ASP A 60 -17.43 14.28 3.45
N ALA A 61 -17.83 15.44 2.91
CA ALA A 61 -19.19 15.67 2.42
C ALA A 61 -19.53 14.77 1.23
N ALA A 62 -18.62 14.62 0.27
CA ALA A 62 -18.84 13.75 -0.89
C ALA A 62 -18.92 12.27 -0.46
N LEU A 63 -18.10 11.86 0.51
CA LEU A 63 -18.17 10.52 1.09
C LEU A 63 -19.52 10.27 1.79
N ALA A 64 -19.98 11.24 2.58
CA ALA A 64 -21.27 11.15 3.27
C ALA A 64 -22.42 11.02 2.25
N ASP A 65 -22.43 11.85 1.20
CA ASP A 65 -23.44 11.79 0.14
C ASP A 65 -23.39 10.45 -0.61
N ALA A 66 -22.20 9.91 -0.88
CA ALA A 66 -22.04 8.63 -1.58
C ALA A 66 -22.48 7.41 -0.75
N LEU A 67 -22.55 7.55 0.57
CA LEU A 67 -22.98 6.50 1.51
C LEU A 67 -24.41 6.73 2.03
N ASP A 68 -25.09 7.79 1.62
CA ASP A 68 -26.46 8.06 2.04
C ASP A 68 -27.40 6.93 1.60
N GLY A 69 -28.18 6.39 2.53
CA GLY A 69 -29.04 5.23 2.32
C GLY A 69 -28.32 3.89 2.07
N VAL A 70 -26.98 3.84 2.08
CA VAL A 70 -26.21 2.60 1.90
C VAL A 70 -26.03 1.88 3.23
N THR A 71 -26.52 0.65 3.34
CA THR A 71 -26.28 -0.19 4.51
C THR A 71 -24.93 -0.92 4.38
N CYS A 72 -24.00 -0.59 5.26
CA CYS A 72 -22.68 -1.21 5.33
C CYS A 72 -22.56 -2.16 6.53
N SER A 73 -21.94 -3.32 6.31
CA SER A 73 -21.43 -4.19 7.38
C SER A 73 -20.20 -3.56 8.06
N GLU A 74 -19.79 -4.13 9.20
CA GLU A 74 -18.58 -3.69 9.90
C GLU A 74 -17.32 -3.82 9.04
N ASP A 75 -17.20 -4.90 8.28
CA ASP A 75 -16.09 -5.11 7.34
C ASP A 75 -16.08 -4.05 6.23
N GLU A 76 -17.24 -3.77 5.63
CA GLU A 76 -17.33 -2.75 4.57
C GLU A 76 -16.95 -1.36 5.12
N MET A 77 -17.46 -0.97 6.29
CA MET A 77 -17.08 0.30 6.92
C MET A 77 -15.61 0.35 7.31
N ALA A 78 -15.03 -0.75 7.79
CA ALA A 78 -13.62 -0.83 8.13
C ALA A 78 -12.74 -0.63 6.89
N TYR A 79 -13.07 -1.29 5.77
CA TYR A 79 -12.32 -1.16 4.52
C TYR A 79 -12.45 0.26 3.94
N ILE A 80 -13.67 0.81 3.89
CA ILE A 80 -13.91 2.17 3.42
C ILE A 80 -13.12 3.17 4.26
N SER A 81 -13.16 3.03 5.59
CA SER A 81 -12.40 3.90 6.50
C SER A 81 -10.90 3.80 6.27
N LEU A 82 -10.37 2.59 6.13
CA LEU A 82 -8.96 2.34 5.88
C LEU A 82 -8.50 2.99 4.56
N LEU A 83 -9.26 2.76 3.49
CA LEU A 83 -8.99 3.32 2.16
C LEU A 83 -9.03 4.85 2.17
N VAL A 84 -10.12 5.45 2.66
CA VAL A 84 -10.30 6.90 2.67
C VAL A 84 -9.24 7.57 3.54
N ASN A 85 -8.96 7.03 4.72
CA ASN A 85 -7.92 7.59 5.60
C ASN A 85 -6.53 7.52 4.94
N THR A 86 -6.25 6.48 4.15
CA THR A 86 -4.98 6.36 3.42
C THR A 86 -4.93 7.30 2.20
N ILE A 87 -6.04 7.46 1.47
CA ILE A 87 -6.13 8.44 0.36
C ILE A 87 -5.95 9.88 0.87
N ASN A 88 -6.57 10.20 2.01
CA ASN A 88 -6.55 11.52 2.62
C ASN A 88 -5.40 11.71 3.63
N SER A 89 -4.54 10.70 3.80
CA SER A 89 -3.43 10.73 4.76
C SER A 89 -2.39 11.77 4.35
N LYS A 90 -1.62 12.26 5.33
CA LYS A 90 -0.56 13.25 5.08
C LYS A 90 0.71 12.61 4.51
N GLU A 91 0.81 11.31 4.64
CA GLU A 91 1.92 10.49 4.20
C GLU A 91 1.76 10.12 2.72
N VAL A 92 2.86 9.72 2.08
CA VAL A 92 2.88 9.28 0.69
C VAL A 92 2.99 7.77 0.65
N HIS A 93 1.94 7.12 0.16
CA HIS A 93 1.86 5.68 0.01
C HIS A 93 2.05 5.32 -1.47
N SER A 94 3.25 4.89 -1.83
CA SER A 94 3.57 4.50 -3.21
C SER A 94 3.26 3.02 -3.44
N ILE A 95 2.72 2.68 -4.59
CA ILE A 95 2.49 1.29 -5.04
C ILE A 95 3.14 1.05 -6.41
N GLU A 96 3.78 -0.10 -6.55
CA GLU A 96 4.47 -0.56 -7.74
C GLU A 96 4.06 -2.01 -8.02
N TYR A 97 3.48 -2.27 -9.19
CA TYR A 97 3.17 -3.63 -9.63
C TYR A 97 4.30 -4.14 -10.52
N LEU A 98 4.76 -5.36 -10.23
CA LEU A 98 5.85 -6.02 -10.93
C LEU A 98 5.34 -7.27 -11.62
N LYS A 99 5.69 -7.40 -12.90
CA LYS A 99 5.55 -8.63 -13.67
C LYS A 99 6.77 -9.53 -13.46
N ASP A 100 6.64 -10.79 -13.83
CA ASP A 100 7.74 -11.75 -13.79
C ASP A 100 8.92 -11.26 -14.64
N GLY A 101 10.10 -11.19 -14.03
CA GLY A 101 11.33 -10.67 -14.62
C GLY A 101 11.40 -9.15 -14.73
N GLU A 102 10.40 -8.41 -14.24
CA GLU A 102 10.41 -6.94 -14.26
C GLU A 102 11.37 -6.39 -13.20
N GLU A 103 12.14 -5.38 -13.60
CA GLU A 103 13.01 -4.65 -12.69
C GLU A 103 12.21 -3.66 -11.85
N VAL A 104 12.59 -3.53 -10.59
CA VAL A 104 12.06 -2.50 -9.71
C VAL A 104 12.48 -1.12 -10.23
N SER A 105 11.57 -0.17 -10.17
CA SER A 105 11.78 1.23 -10.54
C SER A 105 12.96 1.84 -9.80
N SER A 106 13.58 2.87 -10.38
CA SER A 106 14.70 3.57 -9.73
C SER A 106 14.33 4.12 -8.34
N SER A 107 13.07 4.57 -8.16
CA SER A 107 12.55 4.98 -6.86
C SER A 107 12.43 3.81 -5.90
N GLY A 108 11.85 2.70 -6.35
CA GLY A 108 11.69 1.49 -5.54
C GLY A 108 13.03 0.90 -5.11
N TYR A 109 14.00 0.82 -6.03
CA TYR A 109 15.37 0.41 -5.73
C TYR A 109 15.98 1.29 -4.64
N SER A 110 15.86 2.62 -4.76
CA SER A 110 16.40 3.55 -3.77
C SER A 110 15.75 3.36 -2.40
N ASP A 111 14.43 3.20 -2.35
CA ASP A 111 13.67 3.04 -1.10
C ASP A 111 14.00 1.70 -0.41
N ILE A 112 14.00 0.59 -1.15
CA ILE A 112 14.38 -0.74 -0.63
C ILE A 112 15.82 -0.74 -0.15
N ASN A 113 16.76 -0.28 -0.98
CA ASN A 113 18.18 -0.36 -0.65
C ASN A 113 18.49 0.47 0.60
N LYS A 114 17.89 1.66 0.71
CA LYS A 114 18.01 2.51 1.89
C LYS A 114 17.42 1.84 3.14
N TYR A 115 16.23 1.24 3.02
CA TYR A 115 15.60 0.55 4.14
C TYR A 115 16.42 -0.64 4.61
N LEU A 116 16.79 -1.57 3.73
CA LEU A 116 17.57 -2.75 4.09
C LEU A 116 18.92 -2.39 4.72
N ASN A 117 19.62 -1.39 4.17
CA ASN A 117 20.88 -0.91 4.74
C ASN A 117 20.71 -0.13 6.05
N SER A 118 19.48 0.23 6.43
CA SER A 118 19.19 0.85 7.73
C SER A 118 18.86 -0.15 8.83
N ILE A 119 18.44 -1.38 8.48
CA ILE A 119 18.16 -2.45 9.44
C ILE A 119 19.46 -2.88 10.14
N ASP A 120 20.50 -3.11 9.35
CA ASP A 120 21.85 -3.38 9.84
C ASP A 120 22.85 -2.54 9.03
N PRO A 121 23.25 -1.37 9.57
CA PRO A 121 24.19 -0.47 8.91
C PRO A 121 25.57 -1.07 8.65
N ASP A 122 25.99 -2.08 9.40
CA ASP A 122 27.32 -2.68 9.27
C ASP A 122 27.30 -3.78 8.20
N SER A 123 26.25 -4.60 8.17
CA SER A 123 26.12 -5.69 7.20
C SER A 123 25.73 -5.22 5.79
N LYS A 124 25.21 -3.99 5.64
CA LYS A 124 24.74 -3.42 4.35
C LYS A 124 23.90 -4.43 3.54
N ILE A 125 22.85 -4.94 4.19
CA ILE A 125 22.02 -6.02 3.64
C ILE A 125 21.51 -5.71 2.22
N GLY A 126 21.09 -4.46 1.95
CA GLY A 126 20.64 -4.08 0.61
C GLY A 126 21.73 -4.26 -0.45
N ASP A 127 22.97 -3.90 -0.12
CA ASP A 127 24.10 -4.07 -1.03
C ASP A 127 24.42 -5.55 -1.33
N ALA A 128 24.02 -6.48 -0.45
CA ALA A 128 24.16 -7.92 -0.66
C ALA A 128 23.05 -8.52 -1.55
N TYR A 129 21.83 -7.95 -1.53
CA TYR A 129 20.71 -8.42 -2.35
C TYR A 129 20.67 -7.83 -3.75
N ARG A 130 21.33 -6.69 -3.98
CA ARG A 130 21.25 -6.00 -5.29
C ARG A 130 21.96 -6.83 -6.36
N LYS A 131 21.34 -6.91 -7.53
CA LYS A 131 21.94 -7.49 -8.72
C LYS A 131 22.91 -6.48 -9.32
N ARG A 132 23.90 -7.00 -10.07
CA ARG A 132 24.95 -6.23 -10.73
C ARG A 132 24.97 -6.56 -12.21
N GLU A 133 25.00 -5.55 -13.05
CA GLU A 133 25.19 -5.69 -14.49
C GLU A 133 26.34 -4.78 -14.95
N GLU A 134 27.31 -5.35 -15.66
CA GLU A 134 28.35 -4.58 -16.35
C GLU A 134 27.84 -4.17 -17.73
N ARG A 135 27.88 -2.87 -18.02
CA ARG A 135 27.47 -2.32 -19.30
C ARG A 135 28.63 -2.25 -20.27
N SER A 136 28.32 -2.19 -21.56
CA SER A 136 29.29 -2.09 -22.65
C SER A 136 30.19 -0.85 -22.60
N ASP A 137 29.77 0.20 -21.88
CA ASP A 137 30.56 1.41 -21.63
C ASP A 137 31.52 1.30 -20.42
N GLY A 138 31.59 0.12 -19.80
CA GLY A 138 32.39 -0.15 -18.60
C GLY A 138 31.73 0.31 -17.29
N SER A 139 30.53 0.91 -17.34
CA SER A 139 29.79 1.27 -16.13
C SER A 139 29.13 0.05 -15.50
N THR A 140 28.92 0.10 -14.17
CA THR A 140 28.16 -0.92 -13.44
C THR A 140 26.79 -0.37 -13.05
N ARG A 141 25.74 -1.13 -13.36
CA ARG A 141 24.37 -0.90 -12.89
C ARG A 141 24.07 -1.81 -11.70
N TYR A 142 23.34 -1.28 -10.73
CA TYR A 142 22.71 -2.07 -9.67
C TYR A 142 21.19 -1.97 -9.74
N TYR A 143 20.50 -3.07 -9.49
CA TYR A 143 19.05 -3.14 -9.54
C TYR A 143 18.50 -4.24 -8.63
N TYR A 144 17.19 -4.18 -8.38
CA TYR A 144 16.39 -5.31 -7.90
C TYR A 144 15.39 -5.67 -8.98
N ASP A 145 14.96 -6.92 -9.01
CA ASP A 145 13.85 -7.37 -9.84
C ASP A 145 12.79 -8.07 -8.99
N ASP A 146 11.71 -8.50 -9.63
CA ASP A 146 10.61 -9.20 -9.00
C ASP A 146 11.10 -10.42 -8.17
N ALA A 147 12.08 -11.19 -8.66
CA ALA A 147 12.62 -12.33 -7.92
C ALA A 147 13.32 -11.91 -6.61
N THR A 148 13.95 -10.73 -6.59
CA THR A 148 14.45 -10.17 -5.32
C THR A 148 13.29 -9.81 -4.39
N ILE A 149 12.22 -9.18 -4.89
CA ILE A 149 11.03 -8.89 -4.07
C ILE A 149 10.40 -10.18 -3.53
N GLN A 150 10.36 -11.26 -4.33
CA GLN A 150 9.93 -12.59 -3.90
C GLN A 150 10.72 -13.09 -2.71
N THR A 151 12.04 -12.94 -2.77
CA THR A 151 12.94 -13.41 -1.73
C THR A 151 12.75 -12.61 -0.44
N LEU A 152 12.43 -11.32 -0.55
CA LEU A 152 12.28 -10.43 0.60
C LEU A 152 10.90 -10.54 1.26
N GLY A 153 9.81 -10.69 0.49
CA GLY A 153 8.44 -10.63 1.01
C GLY A 153 7.43 -11.58 0.35
N GLY A 154 7.82 -12.37 -0.65
CA GLY A 154 6.94 -13.31 -1.35
C GLY A 154 6.12 -12.66 -2.45
N GLU A 155 4.80 -12.56 -2.27
CA GLU A 155 3.92 -11.96 -3.28
C GLU A 155 3.84 -10.43 -3.19
N GLY A 156 4.33 -9.86 -2.08
CA GLY A 156 4.39 -8.42 -1.88
C GLY A 156 5.51 -8.05 -0.93
N PHE A 157 5.88 -6.78 -0.91
CA PHE A 157 6.83 -6.25 0.06
C PHE A 157 6.54 -4.77 0.31
N ASN A 158 6.61 -4.34 1.56
CA ASN A 158 6.45 -2.94 1.94
C ASN A 158 7.67 -2.45 2.70
N VAL A 159 8.11 -1.23 2.39
CA VAL A 159 9.19 -0.55 3.12
C VAL A 159 8.77 0.85 3.56
N PRO A 160 9.17 1.30 4.76
CA PRO A 160 9.01 2.68 5.17
C PRO A 160 9.94 3.59 4.36
N THR A 161 9.45 4.79 4.02
CA THR A 161 10.23 5.86 3.38
C THR A 161 10.28 7.08 4.28
N SER A 162 11.06 8.10 3.89
CA SER A 162 11.09 9.35 4.65
C SER A 162 9.79 10.15 4.61
N LYS A 163 8.88 9.83 3.68
CA LYS A 163 7.61 10.55 3.48
C LYS A 163 6.36 9.66 3.64
N GLY A 164 6.54 8.37 3.91
CA GLY A 164 5.44 7.41 4.01
C GLY A 164 5.92 5.99 3.80
N SER A 165 5.41 5.30 2.77
CA SER A 165 5.76 3.90 2.47
C SER A 165 5.84 3.63 0.97
N HIS A 166 6.52 2.54 0.61
CA HIS A 166 6.57 2.01 -0.76
C HIS A 166 6.19 0.53 -0.74
N SER A 167 5.16 0.17 -1.49
CA SER A 167 4.64 -1.20 -1.61
C SER A 167 4.91 -1.76 -2.98
N PHE A 168 5.43 -2.98 -3.04
CA PHE A 168 5.69 -3.75 -4.25
C PHE A 168 4.72 -4.92 -4.29
N ILE A 169 4.00 -5.08 -5.40
CA ILE A 169 3.05 -6.18 -5.61
C ILE A 169 3.56 -7.02 -6.77
N ARG A 170 3.73 -8.32 -6.56
CA ARG A 170 4.12 -9.24 -7.63
C ARG A 170 2.92 -10.01 -8.15
N GLY A 171 2.91 -10.22 -9.47
CA GLY A 171 2.47 -11.42 -10.20
C GLY A 171 1.15 -12.15 -9.90
N VAL A 172 0.37 -11.77 -8.90
CA VAL A 172 -0.87 -12.44 -8.57
C VAL A 172 -1.97 -11.92 -9.49
N GLN A 173 -2.73 -12.82 -10.12
CA GLN A 173 -3.93 -12.46 -10.88
C GLN A 173 -5.18 -12.52 -9.97
N ASP A 174 -6.28 -11.92 -10.44
CA ASP A 174 -7.59 -11.99 -9.82
C ASP A 174 -7.68 -11.44 -8.38
N LYS A 175 -8.59 -12.01 -7.57
CA LYS A 175 -8.92 -11.55 -6.21
C LYS A 175 -7.73 -11.54 -5.27
N LEU A 176 -6.78 -12.46 -5.44
CA LEU A 176 -5.62 -12.55 -4.55
C LEU A 176 -4.68 -11.35 -4.76
N LYS A 177 -4.63 -10.76 -5.96
CA LYS A 177 -3.90 -9.52 -6.20
C LYS A 177 -4.43 -8.37 -5.36
N ALA A 178 -5.75 -8.22 -5.34
CA ALA A 178 -6.42 -7.17 -4.55
C ALA A 178 -6.23 -7.38 -3.04
N VAL A 179 -6.14 -8.64 -2.60
CA VAL A 179 -5.77 -8.99 -1.22
C VAL A 179 -4.33 -8.54 -0.94
N THR A 180 -3.36 -8.91 -1.78
CA THR A 180 -1.95 -8.53 -1.63
C THR A 180 -1.77 -7.01 -1.68
N SER A 181 -2.39 -6.31 -2.63
CA SER A 181 -2.26 -4.86 -2.75
C SER A 181 -2.83 -4.10 -1.55
N ALA A 182 -3.96 -4.56 -1.01
CA ALA A 182 -4.48 -4.03 0.24
C ALA A 182 -3.59 -4.38 1.45
N HIS A 183 -3.08 -5.62 1.53
CA HIS A 183 -2.17 -6.06 2.59
C HIS A 183 -0.91 -5.20 2.66
N GLU A 184 -0.23 -4.97 1.53
CA GLU A 184 1.00 -4.19 1.49
C GLU A 184 0.74 -2.69 1.64
N LEU A 185 -0.21 -2.13 0.88
CA LEU A 185 -0.39 -0.68 0.84
C LEU A 185 -1.18 -0.15 2.05
N LEU A 186 -2.27 -0.81 2.42
CA LEU A 186 -3.14 -0.37 3.50
C LEU A 186 -2.77 -1.02 4.83
N GLY A 187 -2.40 -2.29 4.80
CA GLY A 187 -2.02 -3.07 5.97
C GLY A 187 -0.63 -2.71 6.52
N HIS A 188 0.41 -2.80 5.70
CA HIS A 188 1.76 -2.35 6.09
C HIS A 188 1.95 -0.84 5.93
N GLY A 189 1.46 -0.24 4.83
CA GLY A 189 1.82 1.12 4.46
C GLY A 189 1.51 2.20 5.52
N LEU A 190 0.33 2.14 6.16
CA LEU A 190 -0.03 3.06 7.25
C LEU A 190 0.90 2.94 8.47
N PRO A 191 1.05 1.76 9.11
CA PRO A 191 2.00 1.58 10.21
C PRO A 191 3.46 1.87 9.82
N SER A 192 3.90 1.51 8.61
CA SER A 192 5.25 1.80 8.10
C SER A 192 5.51 3.30 8.01
N ALA A 193 4.56 4.06 7.46
CA ALA A 193 4.66 5.51 7.35
C ALA A 193 4.78 6.20 8.72
N ARG A 194 4.20 5.59 9.76
CA ARG A 194 4.24 6.05 11.15
C ARG A 194 5.38 5.48 11.97
N LYS A 195 6.19 4.60 11.38
CA LYS A 195 7.33 3.92 12.02
C LYS A 195 6.90 3.13 13.26
N GLU A 196 5.75 2.47 13.16
CA GLU A 196 5.25 1.60 14.23
C GLU A 196 6.12 0.34 14.37
N SER A 197 5.95 -0.40 15.46
CA SER A 197 6.77 -1.59 15.72
C SER A 197 6.49 -2.70 14.70
N PRO A 198 7.46 -3.61 14.44
CA PRO A 198 7.26 -4.73 13.52
C PRO A 198 6.03 -5.58 13.87
N VAL A 199 5.80 -5.84 15.17
CA VAL A 199 4.63 -6.60 15.64
C VAL A 199 3.32 -5.90 15.26
N HIS A 200 3.24 -4.59 15.44
CA HIS A 200 2.02 -3.85 15.13
C HIS A 200 1.78 -3.77 13.63
N ASN A 201 2.84 -3.51 12.86
CA ASN A 201 2.82 -3.46 11.39
C ASN A 201 2.38 -4.80 10.78
N ASN A 202 3.01 -5.92 11.16
CA ASN A 202 2.67 -7.24 10.64
C ASN A 202 1.26 -7.70 11.09
N THR A 203 0.88 -7.40 12.34
CA THR A 203 -0.48 -7.69 12.84
C THR A 203 -1.53 -6.93 12.03
N ASN A 204 -1.32 -5.63 11.77
CA ASN A 204 -2.26 -4.85 10.98
C ASN A 204 -2.38 -5.39 9.55
N ALA A 205 -1.25 -5.81 8.95
CA ALA A 205 -1.24 -6.36 7.61
C ALA A 205 -2.06 -7.66 7.50
N ILE A 206 -1.93 -8.58 8.46
CA ILE A 206 -2.76 -9.79 8.50
C ILE A 206 -4.24 -9.50 8.71
N ARG A 207 -4.57 -8.54 9.58
CA ARG A 207 -5.97 -8.13 9.78
C ARG A 207 -6.57 -7.50 8.53
N THR A 208 -5.80 -6.69 7.79
CA THR A 208 -6.21 -6.12 6.50
C THR A 208 -6.39 -7.20 5.43
N ASP A 209 -5.46 -8.15 5.34
CA ASP A 209 -5.57 -9.31 4.44
C ASP A 209 -6.86 -10.12 4.73
N ASN A 210 -7.14 -10.42 5.99
CA ASN A 210 -8.36 -11.10 6.39
C ASN A 210 -9.63 -10.29 6.16
N LEU A 211 -9.59 -8.98 6.37
CA LEU A 211 -10.70 -8.08 6.04
C LEU A 211 -11.07 -8.17 4.56
N VAL A 212 -10.08 -8.05 3.66
CA VAL A 212 -10.32 -8.12 2.22
C VAL A 212 -10.73 -9.53 1.78
N ARG A 213 -10.15 -10.58 2.39
CA ARG A 213 -10.59 -11.96 2.15
C ARG A 213 -12.06 -12.16 2.48
N ARG A 214 -12.56 -11.64 3.60
CA ARG A 214 -13.99 -11.72 3.96
C ARG A 214 -14.86 -11.01 2.92
N LEU A 215 -14.51 -9.79 2.53
CA LEU A 215 -15.24 -9.02 1.49
C LEU A 215 -15.28 -9.75 0.14
N LEU A 216 -14.19 -10.42 -0.24
CA LEU A 216 -14.06 -11.17 -1.49
C LEU A 216 -14.53 -12.63 -1.42
N ARG A 217 -15.03 -13.06 -0.25
CA ARG A 217 -15.47 -14.43 0.08
C ARG A 217 -14.37 -15.48 -0.11
N LEU A 218 -13.18 -15.17 0.37
CA LEU A 218 -12.01 -16.03 0.39
C LEU A 218 -11.73 -16.56 1.82
N PRO A 219 -11.06 -17.71 1.96
CA PRO A 219 -10.59 -18.20 3.25
C PRO A 219 -9.62 -17.20 3.90
N GLN A 220 -9.82 -16.98 5.20
CA GLN A 220 -8.93 -16.20 6.08
C GLN A 220 -7.68 -17.01 6.44
N ARG A 221 -6.62 -16.32 6.89
CA ARG A 221 -5.36 -16.92 7.37
C ARG A 221 -5.00 -16.45 8.78
N ASP A 222 -4.24 -17.27 9.50
CA ASP A 222 -3.81 -16.96 10.87
C ASP A 222 -2.53 -16.11 10.93
N GLY A 223 -1.83 -15.94 9.81
CA GLY A 223 -0.60 -15.16 9.69
C GLY A 223 0.66 -15.90 10.15
N SER A 224 0.58 -17.21 10.43
CA SER A 224 1.73 -18.04 10.81
C SER A 224 2.82 -18.12 9.72
N ASP A 225 2.43 -17.89 8.46
CA ASP A 225 3.25 -17.86 7.26
C ASP A 225 3.79 -16.46 6.91
N HIS A 226 3.52 -15.45 7.73
CA HIS A 226 3.94 -14.07 7.50
C HIS A 226 5.11 -13.67 8.41
N ALA A 227 5.81 -12.59 8.05
CA ALA A 227 6.84 -12.01 8.89
C ALA A 227 6.25 -11.69 10.29
N GLY A 228 6.95 -12.09 11.35
CA GLY A 228 6.44 -12.03 12.73
C GLY A 228 5.70 -13.30 13.18
N GLY A 229 5.11 -14.09 12.29
CA GLY A 229 4.56 -15.43 12.54
C GLY A 229 3.77 -15.56 13.84
N LYS A 230 4.38 -16.18 14.86
CA LYS A 230 3.77 -16.38 16.19
C LYS A 230 3.41 -15.09 16.95
N ASP A 231 4.00 -13.96 16.57
CA ASP A 231 3.79 -12.65 17.21
C ASP A 231 2.58 -11.90 16.61
N ILE A 232 1.89 -12.47 15.62
CA ILE A 232 0.64 -11.93 15.08
C ILE A 232 -0.47 -12.04 16.13
N VAL A 233 -1.03 -10.91 16.53
CA VAL A 233 -2.04 -10.84 17.59
C VAL A 233 -3.45 -10.73 17.01
N SER A 234 -4.34 -11.64 17.37
CA SER A 234 -5.76 -11.63 16.95
C SER A 234 -5.93 -11.41 15.43
N PRO A 235 -5.47 -12.35 14.58
CA PRO A 235 -5.40 -12.16 13.13
C PRO A 235 -6.76 -11.92 12.46
N TYR A 236 -7.85 -12.38 13.09
CA TYR A 236 -9.22 -12.28 12.55
C TYR A 236 -9.96 -11.00 12.95
N SER A 237 -9.37 -10.14 13.79
CA SER A 237 -9.95 -8.85 14.15
C SER A 237 -9.86 -7.84 13.00
N LEU A 238 -10.62 -6.74 13.10
CA LEU A 238 -10.50 -5.61 12.18
C LEU A 238 -9.13 -4.93 12.28
N PRO A 239 -8.58 -4.43 11.16
CA PRO A 239 -7.32 -3.68 11.16
C PRO A 239 -7.49 -2.31 11.83
N TYR A 240 -6.35 -1.72 12.18
CA TYR A 240 -6.26 -0.34 12.63
C TYR A 240 -6.46 0.59 11.43
N THR A 241 -7.38 1.54 11.55
CA THR A 241 -7.73 2.45 10.45
C THR A 241 -7.21 3.88 10.66
N LYS A 242 -6.69 4.20 11.85
CA LYS A 242 -6.19 5.51 12.25
C LYS A 242 -5.06 5.43 13.25
#